data_AF-A0A968IN68-F1
#
_entry.id   AF-A0A968IN68-F1
#
_cell.length_a   1.000
_cell.length_b   1.000
_cell.length_c   1.000
_cell.angle_alpha   90.00
_cell.angle_beta   90.00
_cell.angle_gamma   90.00
#
_symmetry.space_group_name_H-M   'P 1'
#
loop_
_entity.id
_entity.type
_entity.pdbx_description
1 polymer ?
#
loop_
_entity_poly.entity_id
_entity_poly.type
_entity_poly.pdbx_seq_one_letter_code
_entity_poly.pdbx_strand_id
1 'polypeptide(L)'
;MMNSNSPLIVEPTNLSYAWSQLFLRVIGSGSTKASTVLLSLRDFRDGEAIEDLTIREALDDCLLALSRPSVHTVANTIFPINLWKRVGCNRHELYEKYLGNFLG
;
A
#
# COMPACT_ATOMS: atom_id res chain seq x y z
N MET A 1 -28.87 18.40 -13.35
CA MET A 1 -27.47 18.11 -13.70
C MET A 1 -26.93 17.08 -12.73
N MET A 2 -26.67 15.86 -13.18
CA MET A 2 -26.09 14.80 -12.34
C MET A 2 -24.58 15.04 -12.23
N ASN A 3 -24.11 15.25 -11.00
CA ASN A 3 -22.70 15.39 -10.67
C ASN A 3 -22.11 13.97 -10.51
N SER A 4 -21.88 13.26 -11.61
CA SER A 4 -21.33 11.90 -11.58
C SER A 4 -19.81 11.93 -11.46
N ASN A 5 -19.29 12.34 -10.31
CA ASN A 5 -17.94 11.97 -9.86
C ASN A 5 -17.99 10.55 -9.27
N SER A 6 -18.53 9.59 -10.02
CA SER A 6 -18.49 8.19 -9.60
C SER A 6 -17.01 7.79 -9.53
N PRO A 7 -16.55 7.23 -8.39
CA PRO A 7 -15.18 6.75 -8.30
C PRO A 7 -14.94 5.78 -9.46
N LEU A 8 -13.74 5.82 -10.05
CA LEU A 8 -13.36 4.82 -11.03
C LEU A 8 -13.26 3.48 -10.30
N ILE A 9 -14.33 2.70 -10.36
CA ILE A 9 -14.36 1.32 -9.86
C ILE A 9 -13.74 0.47 -10.95
N VAL A 10 -12.43 0.28 -10.86
CA VAL A 10 -11.76 -0.85 -11.50
C VAL A 10 -11.60 -1.92 -10.42
N GLU A 11 -11.78 -3.18 -10.77
CA GLU A 11 -11.59 -4.32 -9.86
C GLU A 11 -10.36 -5.13 -10.27
N PRO A 12 -9.16 -4.55 -10.23
CA PRO A 12 -7.94 -5.29 -10.51
C PRO A 12 -7.74 -6.38 -9.46
N THR A 13 -7.21 -7.50 -9.92
CA THR A 13 -6.83 -8.65 -9.09
C THR A 13 -5.36 -8.58 -8.67
N ASN A 14 -4.58 -7.70 -9.30
CA ASN A 14 -3.16 -7.48 -9.03
C ASN A 14 -2.90 -6.04 -8.58
N LEU A 15 -2.32 -5.91 -7.39
CA LEU A 15 -2.03 -4.66 -6.70
C LEU A 15 -1.00 -3.80 -7.45
N SER A 16 0.06 -4.41 -7.99
CA SER A 16 1.11 -3.69 -8.73
C SER A 16 0.55 -2.98 -9.96
N TYR A 17 -0.31 -3.67 -10.72
CA TYR A 17 -0.95 -3.09 -11.91
C TYR A 17 -1.95 -1.99 -11.54
N ALA A 18 -2.76 -2.23 -10.50
CA ALA A 18 -3.75 -1.29 -10.01
C ALA A 18 -3.10 0.04 -9.60
N TRP A 19 -2.05 -0.02 -8.79
CA TRP A 19 -1.30 1.15 -8.36
C TRP A 19 -0.58 1.85 -9.52
N SER A 20 0.01 1.09 -10.45
CA SER A 20 0.70 1.67 -11.60
C SER A 20 -0.26 2.50 -12.47
N GLN A 21 -1.44 1.96 -12.78
CA GLN A 21 -2.46 2.67 -13.55
C GLN A 21 -2.96 3.92 -12.81
N LEU A 22 -3.21 3.79 -11.50
CA LEU A 22 -3.63 4.91 -10.68
C LEU A 22 -2.57 6.01 -10.64
N PHE A 23 -1.32 5.65 -10.40
CA PHE A 23 -0.19 6.57 -10.38
C PHE A 23 -0.07 7.32 -11.71
N LEU A 24 -0.08 6.61 -12.85
CA LEU A 24 -0.04 7.21 -14.18
C LEU A 24 -1.20 8.17 -14.43
N ARG A 25 -2.41 7.81 -13.98
CA ARG A 25 -3.59 8.69 -14.10
C ARG A 25 -3.45 9.96 -13.27
N VAL A 26 -2.94 9.84 -12.05
CA VAL A 26 -2.75 10.99 -11.15
C VAL A 26 -1.70 11.94 -11.72
N ILE A 27 -0.52 11.44 -12.09
CA ILE A 27 0.57 12.27 -12.62
C ILE A 27 0.24 12.84 -14.01
N GLY A 28 -0.48 12.09 -14.84
CA GLY A 28 -0.81 12.48 -16.21
C GLY A 28 -1.96 13.48 -16.33
N SER A 29 -2.76 13.66 -15.28
CA SER A 29 -3.94 14.53 -15.32
C SER A 29 -3.61 16.03 -15.37
N GLY A 30 -2.38 16.43 -15.01
CA GLY A 30 -1.96 17.83 -14.93
C GLY A 30 -2.79 18.69 -13.95
N SER A 31 -3.72 18.07 -13.21
CA SER A 31 -4.64 18.79 -12.34
C SER A 31 -4.01 19.00 -10.96
N THR A 32 -3.96 20.25 -10.51
CA THR A 32 -3.49 20.64 -9.17
C THR A 32 -4.57 20.49 -8.08
N LYS A 33 -5.78 20.07 -8.45
CA LYS A 33 -6.89 19.88 -7.52
C LYS A 33 -6.77 18.52 -6.86
N ALA A 34 -6.77 18.50 -5.53
CA ALA A 34 -6.86 17.26 -4.76
C ALA A 34 -8.12 16.51 -5.18
N SER A 35 -7.95 15.35 -5.81
CA SER A 35 -9.01 14.43 -6.15
C SER A 35 -8.88 13.19 -5.28
N THR A 36 -9.95 12.85 -4.57
CA THR A 36 -10.02 11.58 -3.82
C THR A 36 -10.15 10.44 -4.82
N VAL A 37 -9.28 9.44 -4.72
CA VAL A 37 -9.37 8.23 -5.53
C VAL A 37 -9.65 7.03 -4.64
N LEU A 38 -10.65 6.22 -5.05
CA LEU A 38 -10.95 4.94 -4.44
C LEU A 38 -10.44 3.83 -5.36
N LEU A 39 -9.57 2.97 -4.83
CA LEU A 39 -9.12 1.76 -5.49
C LEU A 39 -9.69 0.55 -4.73
N SER A 40 -10.41 -0.32 -5.44
CA SER A 40 -10.98 -1.55 -4.88
C SER A 40 -10.25 -2.75 -5.47
N LEU A 41 -9.69 -3.62 -4.63
CA LEU A 41 -8.93 -4.80 -5.05
C LEU A 41 -9.70 -6.08 -4.68
N ARG A 42 -9.52 -7.12 -5.48
CA ARG A 42 -10.09 -8.46 -5.24
C ARG A 42 -9.03 -9.54 -5.29
N ASP A 43 -9.44 -10.78 -5.00
CA ASP A 43 -8.63 -12.00 -5.14
C ASP A 43 -7.36 -12.05 -4.29
N PHE A 44 -7.51 -11.64 -3.02
CA PHE A 44 -6.48 -11.85 -2.01
C PHE A 44 -6.23 -13.35 -1.81
N ARG A 45 -4.97 -13.75 -1.75
CA ARG A 45 -4.53 -15.12 -1.47
C ARG A 45 -3.90 -15.16 -0.09
N ASP A 46 -4.43 -16.01 0.79
CA ASP A 46 -3.98 -16.10 2.19
C ASP A 46 -3.98 -14.75 2.94
N GLY A 47 -4.90 -13.86 2.57
CA GLY A 47 -5.01 -12.51 3.13
C GLY A 47 -4.02 -11.49 2.56
N GLU A 48 -3.19 -11.87 1.59
CA GLU A 48 -2.23 -11.00 0.92
C GLU A 48 -2.72 -10.67 -0.51
N ALA A 49 -2.49 -9.43 -0.95
CA ALA A 49 -2.84 -9.02 -2.30
C ALA A 49 -1.86 -9.66 -3.29
N ILE A 50 -2.35 -10.02 -4.48
CA ILE A 50 -1.47 -10.52 -5.54
C ILE A 50 -0.65 -9.35 -6.10
N GLU A 51 0.67 -9.50 -6.18
CA GLU A 51 1.58 -8.51 -6.76
C GLU A 51 2.33 -9.10 -7.97
N ASP A 52 2.69 -8.23 -8.90
CA ASP A 52 3.77 -8.52 -9.85
C ASP A 52 5.10 -8.15 -9.17
N LEU A 53 5.92 -9.18 -8.92
CA LEU A 53 7.21 -9.03 -8.25
C LEU A 53 8.21 -8.22 -9.07
N THR A 54 8.16 -8.29 -10.40
CA THR A 54 9.07 -7.53 -11.28
C THR A 54 8.82 -6.04 -11.13
N ILE A 55 7.54 -5.63 -11.12
CA ILE A 55 7.17 -4.23 -10.90
C ILE A 55 7.55 -3.80 -9.48
N ARG A 56 7.33 -4.69 -8.51
CA ARG A 56 7.61 -4.41 -7.11
C ARG A 56 9.10 -4.18 -6.85
N GLU A 57 9.95 -5.06 -7.38
CA GLU A 57 11.41 -4.97 -7.30
C GLU A 57 11.93 -3.73 -8.01
N ALA A 58 11.44 -3.45 -9.22
CA ALA A 58 11.82 -2.24 -9.96
C ALA A 58 11.47 -0.94 -9.20
N LEU A 59 10.35 -0.93 -8.46
CA LEU A 59 9.99 0.19 -7.59
C LEU A 59 10.96 0.32 -6.40
N ASP A 60 11.27 -0.79 -5.72
CA ASP A 60 12.21 -0.77 -4.59
C ASP A 60 13.63 -0.36 -5.04
N ASP A 61 14.08 -0.79 -6.21
CA ASP A 61 15.35 -0.36 -6.83
C ASP A 61 15.36 1.15 -7.11
N CYS A 62 14.26 1.69 -7.66
CA CYS A 62 14.09 3.12 -7.88
C CYS A 62 14.15 3.91 -6.57
N LEU A 63 13.47 3.43 -5.52
CA LEU A 63 13.49 4.06 -4.20
C LEU A 63 14.90 4.04 -3.59
N LEU A 64 15.61 2.91 -3.72
CA LEU A 64 16.98 2.78 -3.25
C LEU A 64 17.92 3.76 -3.97
N ALA A 65 17.81 3.87 -5.29
CA ALA A 65 18.60 4.83 -6.08
C ALA A 65 18.33 6.28 -5.66
N LEU A 66 17.12 6.58 -5.18
CA LEU A 66 16.72 7.88 -4.63
C LEU A 66 17.03 8.05 -3.13
N SER A 67 17.74 7.10 -2.51
CA SER A 67 18.01 7.06 -1.06
C SER A 67 16.73 7.16 -0.21
N ARG A 68 15.64 6.53 -0.68
CA ARG A 68 14.35 6.45 0.02
C ARG A 68 14.17 5.06 0.64
N PRO A 69 13.42 4.95 1.75
CA PRO A 69 13.10 3.66 2.33
C PRO A 69 12.33 2.77 1.36
N SER A 70 12.57 1.46 1.40
CA SER A 70 11.79 0.48 0.63
C SER A 70 10.31 0.53 1.00
N VAL A 71 9.45 0.05 0.10
CA VAL A 71 8.02 -0.04 0.41
C VAL A 71 7.76 -0.99 1.60
N HIS A 72 8.59 -2.03 1.80
CA HIS A 72 8.48 -2.90 2.98
C HIS A 72 8.76 -2.15 4.30
N THR A 73 9.77 -1.27 4.30
CA THR A 73 10.11 -0.45 5.46
C THR A 73 8.96 0.50 5.78
N VAL A 74 8.44 1.23 4.79
CA VAL A 74 7.33 2.17 4.99
C VAL A 74 6.06 1.46 5.44
N ALA A 75 5.73 0.30 4.86
CA ALA A 75 4.57 -0.49 5.26
C ALA A 75 4.65 -0.91 6.74
N ASN A 76 5.84 -1.33 7.22
CA ASN A 76 6.06 -1.67 8.62
C ASN A 76 5.96 -0.47 9.57
N THR A 77 6.17 0.76 9.09
CA THR A 77 5.94 1.98 9.86
C THR A 77 4.45 2.27 10.04
N ILE A 78 3.63 2.01 9.02
CA ILE A 78 2.16 2.22 9.09
C ILE A 78 1.51 1.14 9.97
N PHE A 79 1.88 -0.12 9.74
CA PHE A 79 1.44 -1.24 10.55
C PHE A 79 2.61 -2.22 10.73
N PRO A 80 3.02 -2.53 11.97
CA PRO A 80 4.21 -3.34 12.24
C PRO A 80 3.96 -4.83 11.97
N ILE A 81 3.80 -5.21 10.70
CA ILE A 81 3.40 -6.56 10.28
C ILE A 81 4.40 -7.63 10.75
N ASN A 82 5.69 -7.30 10.81
CA ASN A 82 6.71 -8.20 11.33
C ASN A 82 6.51 -8.48 12.82
N LEU A 83 6.17 -7.46 13.62
CA LEU A 83 5.85 -7.65 15.04
C LEU A 83 4.55 -8.43 15.20
N TRP A 84 3.53 -8.11 14.40
CA TRP A 84 2.25 -8.82 14.37
C TRP A 84 2.40 -10.32 14.15
N LYS A 85 3.17 -10.71 13.11
CA LYS A 85 3.46 -12.12 12.81
C LYS A 85 4.26 -12.76 13.96
N ARG A 86 5.21 -12.05 14.58
CA ARG A 86 6.03 -12.55 15.70
C ARG A 86 5.24 -12.80 16.99
N VAL A 87 4.21 -12.01 17.28
CA VAL A 87 3.33 -12.20 18.45
C VAL A 87 2.15 -13.15 18.14
N GLY A 88 2.27 -13.97 17.10
CA GLY A 88 1.25 -14.97 16.76
C GLY A 88 -0.10 -14.37 16.41
N CYS A 89 -0.12 -13.17 15.82
CA CYS A 89 -1.35 -12.45 15.49
C CYS A 89 -2.23 -12.17 16.74
N ASN A 90 -1.62 -12.02 17.92
CA ASN A 90 -2.31 -11.62 19.14
C ASN A 90 -2.31 -10.09 19.27
N ARG A 91 -3.50 -9.49 19.22
CA ARG A 91 -3.67 -8.02 19.28
C ARG A 91 -3.19 -7.42 20.60
N HIS A 92 -3.41 -8.12 21.72
CA HIS A 92 -3.01 -7.60 23.02
C HIS A 92 -1.48 -7.62 23.16
N GLU A 93 -0.85 -8.73 22.78
CA GLU A 93 0.61 -8.81 22.78
C GLU A 93 1.24 -7.83 21.78
N LEU A 94 0.62 -7.61 20.62
CA LEU A 94 1.07 -6.60 19.67
C LEU A 94 1.10 -5.22 20.33
N TYR A 95 0.03 -4.84 21.01
CA TYR A 95 -0.08 -3.54 21.67
C TYR A 95 0.98 -3.36 22.76
N GLU A 96 1.12 -4.35 23.66
CA GLU A 96 2.11 -4.30 24.75
C GLU A 96 3.54 -4.21 24.22
N LYS A 97 3.89 -5.05 23.22
CA LYS A 97 5.23 -5.04 22.63
C LYS A 97 5.51 -3.79 21.80
N TYR A 98 4.51 -3.27 21.10
CA TYR A 98 4.65 -2.04 20.33
C TYR A 98 4.94 -0.85 21.25
N LEU A 99 4.16 -0.69 22.33
CA LEU A 99 4.41 0.37 23.32
C LEU A 99 5.76 0.21 24.02
N GLY A 100 6.12 -1.01 24.41
CA GLY A 100 7.42 -1.28 25.05
C GLY A 100 8.62 -0.92 24.16
N ASN A 101 8.50 -1.06 22.85
CA ASN A 101 9.55 -0.68 21.89
C ASN A 101 9.61 0.84 21.60
N PHE A 102 8.55 1.59 21.91
CA PHE A 102 8.48 3.04 21.67
C PHE A 102 8.77 3.88 22.92
N LEU A 103 8.58 3.32 24.11
CA LEU A 103 8.76 4.00 25.41
C LEU A 103 10.00 3.52 26.19
N GLY A 104 10.75 2.56 25.63
CA GLY A 104 11.96 1.99 26.21
C GLY A 104 13.25 2.62 25.70
#